data_AF-A0A962GP59-F1
#
_entry.id   AF-A0A962GP59-F1
#
_cell.length_a   1.000
_cell.length_b   1.000
_cell.length_c   1.000
_cell.angle_alpha   90.00
_cell.angle_beta   90.00
_cell.angle_gamma   90.00
#
_symmetry.space_group_name_H-M   'P 1'
#
loop_
_entity.id
_entity.type
_entity.pdbx_description
1 polymer ?
#
loop_
_entity_poly.entity_id
_entity_poly.type
_entity_poly.pdbx_seq_one_letter_code
_entity_poly.pdbx_strand_id
1 'polypeptide(L)'
;ALSQLVHQRGMRVAAGATEGDVLQTATPHLDTSAQRYMAALLKAWVEVAYAERSLPADQLRSLVREYPLHFEAPAEPPAEVAA
;
A
#
# COMPACT_ATOMS: atom_id res chain seq x y z
N ALA A 1 2.88 0.29 2.28
CA ALA A 1 2.08 -0.77 1.61
C ALA A 1 2.90 -2.05 1.43
N LEU A 2 3.92 -2.08 0.58
CA LEU A 2 4.73 -3.29 0.31
C LEU A 2 5.36 -3.89 1.58
N SER A 3 6.02 -3.06 2.39
CA SER A 3 6.58 -3.46 3.68
C SER A 3 5.51 -4.09 4.60
N GLN A 4 4.31 -3.52 4.65
CA GLN A 4 3.20 -4.07 5.44
C GLN A 4 2.75 -5.44 4.91
N LEU A 5 2.63 -5.61 3.59
CA LEU A 5 2.27 -6.89 2.99
C LEU A 5 3.31 -7.98 3.31
N VAL A 6 4.59 -7.65 3.25
CA VAL A 6 5.66 -8.60 3.54
C VAL A 6 5.69 -8.96 5.03
N HIS A 7 5.71 -7.96 5.91
CA HIS A 7 5.95 -8.21 7.34
C HIS A 7 4.69 -8.58 8.13
N GLN A 8 3.53 -8.02 7.79
CA GLN A 8 2.29 -8.26 8.54
C GLN A 8 1.40 -9.30 7.88
N ARG A 9 1.42 -9.41 6.54
CA ARG A 9 0.56 -10.34 5.78
C ARG A 9 1.31 -11.53 5.18
N GLY A 10 2.62 -11.63 5.41
CA GLY A 10 3.45 -12.77 5.00
C GLY A 10 3.67 -12.90 3.50
N MET A 11 3.45 -11.84 2.72
CA MET A 11 3.66 -11.85 1.27
C MET A 11 5.15 -12.08 0.96
N ARG A 12 5.43 -13.02 0.06
CA ARG A 12 6.79 -13.29 -0.42
C ARG A 12 7.00 -12.63 -1.78
N VAL A 13 8.02 -11.79 -1.88
CA VAL A 13 8.38 -11.09 -3.12
C VAL A 13 9.69 -11.67 -3.64
N ALA A 14 9.70 -12.10 -4.89
CA ALA A 14 10.91 -12.63 -5.53
C ALA A 14 11.89 -11.49 -5.88
N ALA A 15 13.18 -11.82 -5.92
CA ALA A 15 14.17 -10.90 -6.46
C ALA A 15 13.86 -10.63 -7.94
N GLY A 16 13.88 -9.35 -8.35
CA GLY A 16 13.54 -8.95 -9.71
C GLY A 16 12.04 -8.88 -10.02
N ALA A 17 11.16 -9.04 -9.02
CA ALA A 17 9.72 -8.85 -9.21
C ALA A 17 9.42 -7.42 -9.69
N THR A 18 8.65 -7.33 -10.77
CA THR A 18 8.09 -6.07 -11.27
C THR A 18 6.91 -5.62 -10.42
N GLU A 19 6.43 -4.39 -10.64
CA GLU A 19 5.25 -3.86 -9.97
C GLU A 19 3.99 -4.67 -10.33
N GLY A 20 3.93 -5.20 -11.55
CA GLY A 20 2.89 -6.14 -11.98
C GLY A 20 2.93 -7.44 -11.20
N ASP A 21 4.13 -8.01 -11.02
CA ASP A 21 4.34 -9.22 -10.22
C ASP A 21 3.95 -8.99 -8.76
N VAL A 22 4.31 -7.82 -8.20
CA VAL A 22 3.93 -7.42 -6.85
C VAL A 22 2.40 -7.33 -6.72
N LEU A 23 1.70 -6.71 -7.67
CA LEU A 23 0.24 -6.62 -7.63
C LEU A 23 -0.43 -8.00 -7.72
N GLN A 24 0.03 -8.85 -8.63
CA GLN A 24 -0.46 -10.21 -8.77
C GLN A 24 -0.26 -11.01 -7.48
N THR A 25 0.94 -10.91 -6.90
CA THR A 25 1.29 -11.60 -5.65
C THR A 25 0.54 -11.04 -4.44
N ALA A 26 0.19 -9.76 -4.44
CA ALA A 26 -0.57 -9.11 -3.36
C ALA A 26 -2.05 -9.49 -3.34
N THR A 27 -2.64 -9.82 -4.50
CA THR A 27 -4.07 -10.19 -4.65
C THR A 27 -4.61 -11.12 -3.56
N PRO A 28 -3.99 -12.29 -3.26
CA PRO A 28 -4.49 -13.20 -2.24
C PRO A 28 -4.43 -12.66 -0.79
N HIS A 29 -3.69 -11.57 -0.55
CA HIS A 29 -3.54 -10.95 0.78
C HIS A 29 -4.46 -9.74 0.99
N LEU A 30 -5.28 -9.39 -0.01
CA LEU A 30 -6.03 -8.15 -0.07
C LEU A 30 -7.50 -8.42 -0.41
N ASP A 31 -8.42 -7.72 0.24
CA ASP A 31 -9.80 -7.63 -0.25
C ASP A 31 -9.89 -6.81 -1.55
N THR A 32 -11.04 -6.88 -2.22
CA THR A 32 -11.28 -6.18 -3.49
C THR A 32 -11.05 -4.67 -3.40
N SER A 33 -11.31 -4.04 -2.25
CA SER A 33 -11.09 -2.61 -2.07
C SER A 33 -9.60 -2.29 -1.98
N ALA A 34 -8.87 -3.03 -1.16
CA ALA A 34 -7.43 -2.86 -0.98
C ALA A 34 -6.65 -3.23 -2.25
N GLN A 35 -7.13 -4.19 -3.06
CA GLN A 35 -6.57 -4.49 -4.38
C GLN A 35 -6.66 -3.28 -5.32
N ARG A 36 -7.83 -2.63 -5.41
CA ARG A 36 -8.02 -1.43 -6.24
C ARG A 36 -7.12 -0.28 -5.79
N TYR A 37 -7.04 -0.06 -4.48
CA TYR A 37 -6.14 0.95 -3.93
C TYR A 37 -4.68 0.62 -4.25
N MET A 38 -4.24 -0.63 -4.06
CA MET A 38 -2.86 -1.03 -4.34
C MET A 38 -2.49 -0.82 -5.81
N ALA A 39 -3.39 -1.16 -6.73
CA ALA A 39 -3.21 -0.89 -8.16
C ALA A 39 -3.07 0.61 -8.45
N ALA A 40 -3.91 1.46 -7.82
CA ALA A 40 -3.83 2.90 -7.97
C ALA A 40 -2.52 3.48 -7.40
N LEU A 41 -2.09 2.99 -6.23
CA LEU A 41 -0.86 3.40 -5.57
C LEU A 41 0.39 3.01 -6.40
N LEU A 42 0.45 1.77 -6.91
CA LEU A 42 1.56 1.33 -7.75
C LEU A 42 1.63 2.11 -9.06
N LYS A 43 0.48 2.37 -9.70
CA LYS A 43 0.43 3.22 -10.90
C LYS A 43 0.97 4.61 -10.61
N ALA A 44 0.52 5.25 -9.53
CA ALA A 44 0.99 6.57 -9.13
C ALA A 44 2.51 6.58 -8.86
N TRP A 45 3.01 5.54 -8.20
CA TRP A 45 4.45 5.38 -7.96
C TRP A 45 5.25 5.22 -9.25
N VAL A 46 4.79 4.41 -10.22
CA VAL A 46 5.44 4.27 -11.54
C VAL A 46 5.54 5.60 -12.28
N GLU A 47 4.48 6.41 -12.27
CA GLU A 47 4.47 7.72 -12.93
C GLU A 47 5.52 8.66 -12.33
N VAL A 48 5.71 8.63 -11.01
CA VAL A 48 6.69 9.50 -10.32
C VAL A 48 8.11 8.95 -10.42
N ALA A 49 8.29 7.66 -10.13
CA ALA A 49 9.61 7.05 -9.96
C ALA A 49 10.29 6.73 -11.30
N TYR A 50 9.52 6.33 -12.32
CA TYR A 50 10.08 5.92 -13.61
C TYR A 50 9.76 6.88 -14.75
N ALA A 51 8.60 7.55 -14.72
CA ALA A 51 8.24 8.50 -15.78
C ALA A 51 8.62 9.95 -15.45
N GLU A 52 9.18 10.20 -14.25
CA GLU A 52 9.56 11.53 -13.75
C GLU A 52 8.42 12.56 -13.81
N ARG A 53 7.16 12.09 -13.74
CA ARG A 53 5.98 12.95 -13.79
C ARG A 53 5.55 13.36 -12.40
N SER A 54 5.10 14.60 -12.26
CA SER A 54 4.42 15.03 -11.05
C SER A 54 2.99 14.50 -11.03
N LEU A 55 2.59 13.94 -9.89
CA LEU A 55 1.17 13.69 -9.61
C LEU A 55 0.47 15.01 -9.25
N PRO A 56 -0.80 15.19 -9.66
CA PRO A 56 -1.64 16.24 -9.11
C PRO A 56 -1.70 16.15 -7.58
N ALA A 57 -1.60 17.28 -6.90
CA ALA A 57 -1.53 17.32 -5.44
C ALA A 57 -2.79 16.71 -4.77
N ASP A 58 -3.97 16.86 -5.37
CA ASP A 58 -5.20 16.23 -4.88
C ASP A 58 -5.17 14.71 -4.96
N GLN A 59 -4.57 14.16 -6.03
CA GLN A 59 -4.43 12.72 -6.18
C GLN A 59 -3.47 12.15 -5.12
N LEU A 60 -2.34 12.82 -4.91
CA LEU A 60 -1.38 12.42 -3.86
C LEU A 60 -2.03 12.49 -2.47
N ARG A 61 -2.74 13.57 -2.15
CA ARG A 61 -3.45 13.72 -0.88
C ARG A 61 -4.50 12.62 -0.66
N SER A 62 -5.24 12.25 -1.70
CA SER A 62 -6.22 11.15 -1.61
C SER A 62 -5.54 9.82 -1.34
N LEU A 63 -4.46 9.48 -2.06
CA LEU A 63 -3.71 8.24 -1.84
C LEU A 63 -3.14 8.14 -0.41
N VAL A 64 -2.65 9.25 0.14
CA VAL A 64 -2.15 9.31 1.52
C VAL A 64 -3.29 9.11 2.53
N ARG A 65 -4.42 9.80 2.33
CA ARG A 65 -5.58 9.71 3.24
C ARG A 65 -6.24 8.34 3.24
N GLU A 66 -6.28 7.66 2.10
CA GLU A 66 -6.90 6.35 1.96
C GLU A 66 -6.01 5.20 2.47
N TYR A 67 -4.70 5.45 2.65
CA TYR A 67 -3.76 4.42 3.08
C TYR A 67 -4.17 3.67 4.37
N PRO A 68 -4.57 4.37 5.47
CA PRO A 68 -4.94 3.70 6.72
C PRO A 68 -6.14 2.77 6.58
N LEU A 69 -7.06 3.07 5.66
CA LEU A 69 -8.26 2.26 5.42
C LEU A 69 -7.94 0.86 4.90
N HIS A 70 -6.73 0.65 4.38
CA HIS A 70 -6.32 -0.59 3.72
C HIS A 70 -5.08 -1.23 4.34
N PHE A 71 -4.17 -0.45 4.94
CA PHE A 71 -2.84 -0.90 5.38
C PHE A 71 -2.48 -0.49 6.81
N GLU A 72 -3.41 0.00 7.61
CA GLU A 72 -3.24 0.12 9.07
C GLU A 72 -4.21 -0.81 9.81
N ALA A 73 -3.77 -1.38 10.92
CA ALA A 73 -4.68 -1.96 11.89
C ALA A 73 -5.42 -0.81 12.60
N PRO A 74 -6.66 -1.00 13.09
CA PRO A 74 -7.27 -0.01 13.98
C PRO A 74 -6.28 0.30 15.08
N ALA A 75 -5.99 1.60 15.28
CA ALA A 75 -5.06 2.05 16.31
C ALA A 75 -5.50 1.43 17.64
N GLU A 76 -4.66 0.56 18.20
CA GLU A 76 -4.86 0.11 19.56
C GLU A 76 -4.77 1.38 20.42
N PRO A 77 -5.82 1.72 21.20
CA PRO A 77 -5.76 2.88 22.07
C PRO A 77 -4.53 2.71 22.97
N PRO A 78 -3.75 3.78 23.21
CA PRO A 78 -2.55 3.68 24.03
C PRO A 78 -2.94 3.01 25.34
N ALA A 79 -2.24 1.93 25.69
CA ALA A 79 -2.45 1.21 26.93
C ALA A 79 -2.44 2.25 28.06
N GLU A 80 -3.61 2.48 28.64
CA GLU A 80 -3.80 3.39 29.75
C GLU A 80 -2.85 2.91 30.85
N VAL A 81 -1.79 3.70 31.09
CA VAL A 81 -0.80 3.39 32.11
C VAL A 81 -1.54 3.54 33.44
N ALA A 82 -1.99 2.41 33.97
CA ALA A 82 -2.62 2.34 35.27
C ALA A 82 -1.66 2.93 36.32
N ALA A 83 -2.09 4.05 36.91
CA ALA A 83 -1.46 4.70 38.06
C ALA A 83 -1.82 3.98 39.37
#